data_AF-A0A965Z8B9-F1
#
_entry.id   AF-A0A965Z8B9-F1
#
_cell.length_a   1.000
_cell.length_b   1.000
_cell.length_c   1.000
_cell.angle_alpha   90.00
_cell.angle_beta   90.00
_cell.angle_gamma   90.00
#
_symmetry.space_group_name_H-M   'P 1'
#
loop_
_entity.id
_entity.type
_entity.pdbx_description
1 polymer ?
#
loop_
_entity_poly.entity_id
_entity_poly.type
_entity_poly.pdbx_seq_one_letter_code
_entity_poly.pdbx_strand_id
1 'polypeptide(L)'
;MATITRKIEVYINESDKEQKTKLYTRLYDWRNTVVRCSNLVASHKFTIDNLKDYFYLTEDLQLKIADANKDENGMLVCSSQNIGYKVLSSKFKGEIPAAIFSAVNTIVHKYYNKEKKFYFYGERSLRNYRKNIPIPLSIMGNSFQKICKTTI
;
A
#
# COMPACT_ATOMS: atom_id res chain seq x y z
N MET A 1 -12.32 19.84 6.06
CA MET A 1 -10.84 19.83 6.11
C MET A 1 -10.28 19.49 4.74
N ALA A 2 -9.57 20.40 4.09
CA ALA A 2 -8.93 20.14 2.80
C ALA A 2 -7.60 19.40 3.00
N THR A 3 -7.46 18.19 2.47
CA THR A 3 -6.20 17.44 2.49
C THR A 3 -5.29 17.93 1.37
N ILE A 4 -4.23 18.67 1.70
CA ILE A 4 -3.24 19.13 0.71
C ILE A 4 -2.21 18.03 0.48
N THR A 5 -2.13 17.52 -0.75
CA THR A 5 -1.07 16.59 -1.17
C THR A 5 0.01 17.37 -1.92
N ARG A 6 1.26 17.36 -1.42
CA ARG A 6 2.41 18.02 -2.07
C ARG A 6 3.48 16.99 -2.43
N LYS A 7 4.12 17.18 -3.58
CA LYS A 7 5.36 16.49 -3.93
C LYS A 7 6.52 17.29 -3.34
N ILE A 8 7.39 16.62 -2.58
CA ILE A 8 8.55 17.22 -1.94
C ILE A 8 9.78 16.49 -2.46
N GLU A 9 10.83 17.23 -2.76
CA GLU A 9 12.14 16.67 -3.13
C GLU A 9 13.03 16.65 -1.88
N VAL A 10 13.67 15.51 -1.63
CA VAL A 10 14.51 15.31 -0.44
C VAL A 10 15.97 15.40 -0.87
N TYR A 11 16.68 16.39 -0.33
CA TYR A 11 18.11 16.53 -0.48
C TYR A 11 18.81 16.08 0.79
N ILE A 12 19.73 15.12 0.66
CA ILE A 12 20.52 14.61 1.77
C ILE A 12 21.74 15.51 1.93
N ASN A 13 21.76 16.26 3.04
CA ASN A 13 22.89 17.10 3.44
C ASN A 13 23.89 16.29 4.27
N GLU A 14 24.62 15.40 3.59
CA GLU A 14 25.70 14.61 4.18
C GLU A 14 27.03 14.98 3.52
N SER A 15 28.08 15.09 4.33
CA SER A 15 29.42 15.51 3.87
C SER A 15 30.20 14.32 3.30
N ASP A 16 30.00 13.13 3.85
CA ASP A 16 30.61 11.90 3.36
C ASP A 16 29.88 11.34 2.12
N LYS A 17 30.63 11.16 1.04
CA LYS A 17 30.13 10.66 -0.25
C LYS A 17 29.61 9.21 -0.14
N GLU A 18 30.25 8.37 0.68
CA GLU A 18 29.87 6.96 0.79
C GLU A 18 28.53 6.83 1.53
N GLN A 19 28.38 7.51 2.67
CA GLN A 19 27.12 7.57 3.40
C GLN A 19 25.99 8.18 2.59
N LYS A 20 26.26 9.27 1.87
CA LYS A 20 25.29 9.91 0.97
C LYS A 20 24.76 8.92 -0.08
N THR A 21 25.65 8.14 -0.68
CA THR A 21 25.29 7.12 -1.67
C THR A 21 24.41 6.04 -1.06
N LYS A 22 24.79 5.50 0.11
CA LYS A 22 24.01 4.48 0.84
C LYS A 22 22.59 4.95 1.15
N LEU A 23 22.43 6.20 1.60
CA LEU A 23 21.13 6.76 1.92
C LEU A 23 20.25 6.95 0.67
N TYR A 24 20.82 7.43 -0.44
CA TYR A 24 20.07 7.52 -1.70
C TYR A 24 19.65 6.14 -2.23
N THR A 25 20.54 5.14 -2.18
CA THR A 25 20.20 3.76 -2.55
C THR A 25 19.01 3.25 -1.74
N ARG A 26 19.03 3.46 -0.41
CA ARG A 26 17.91 3.09 0.47
C ARG A 26 16.59 3.77 0.07
N LEU A 27 16.62 5.06 -0.27
CA LEU A 27 15.42 5.77 -0.74
C LEU A 27 14.91 5.22 -2.08
N TYR A 28 15.81 4.83 -2.98
CA TYR A 28 15.43 4.21 -4.25
C TYR A 28 14.82 2.82 -4.04
N ASP A 29 15.36 2.03 -3.12
CA ASP A 29 14.82 0.73 -2.75
C ASP A 29 13.42 0.87 -2.16
N TRP A 30 13.23 1.84 -1.25
CA TRP A 30 11.91 2.15 -0.71
C TRP A 30 10.91 2.53 -1.80
N ARG A 31 11.32 3.35 -2.77
CA ARG A 31 10.48 3.70 -3.93
C ARG A 31 10.11 2.46 -4.74
N ASN A 32 11.05 1.56 -5.00
CA ASN A 32 10.81 0.31 -5.73
C ASN A 32 9.84 -0.61 -4.97
N THR A 33 10.01 -0.74 -3.65
CA THR A 33 9.09 -1.52 -2.81
C THR A 33 7.69 -0.90 -2.79
N VAL A 34 7.58 0.43 -2.73
CA VAL A 34 6.28 1.12 -2.81
C VAL A 34 5.54 0.84 -4.11
N VAL A 35 6.24 0.76 -5.24
CA VAL A 35 5.65 0.38 -6.55
C VAL A 35 5.08 -1.03 -6.49
N ARG A 36 5.86 -1.99 -5.97
CA ARG A 36 5.42 -3.38 -5.79
C ARG A 36 4.22 -3.47 -4.86
N CYS A 37 4.26 -2.75 -3.73
CA CYS A 37 3.18 -2.67 -2.76
C CYS A 37 1.89 -2.13 -3.39
N SER A 38 2.00 -1.04 -4.15
CA SER A 38 0.84 -0.37 -4.76
C SER A 38 0.13 -1.28 -5.78
N ASN A 39 0.91 -1.95 -6.63
CA ASN A 39 0.39 -2.91 -7.60
C ASN A 39 -0.24 -4.13 -6.91
N LEU A 40 0.43 -4.67 -5.88
CA LEU A 40 -0.10 -5.80 -5.13
C LEU A 40 -1.44 -5.48 -4.46
N VAL A 41 -1.56 -4.32 -3.81
CA VAL A 41 -2.83 -3.91 -3.16
C VAL A 41 -3.94 -3.71 -4.19
N ALA A 42 -3.63 -3.12 -5.35
CA ALA A 42 -4.62 -2.92 -6.41
C ALA A 42 -5.14 -4.26 -6.95
N SER A 43 -4.24 -5.19 -7.26
CA SER A 43 -4.59 -6.55 -7.70
C SER A 43 -5.39 -7.30 -6.65
N HIS A 44 -4.95 -7.25 -5.38
CA HIS A 44 -5.64 -7.95 -4.32
C HIS A 44 -7.07 -7.43 -4.12
N LYS A 45 -7.28 -6.12 -4.20
CA LYS A 45 -8.63 -5.53 -4.12
C LYS A 45 -9.52 -5.96 -5.28
N PHE A 46 -8.96 -5.95 -6.49
CA PHE A 46 -9.65 -6.43 -7.68
C PHE A 46 -10.08 -7.89 -7.54
N THR A 47 -9.16 -8.78 -7.12
CA THR A 47 -9.48 -10.19 -6.91
C THR A 47 -10.56 -10.38 -5.83
N ILE A 48 -10.47 -9.67 -4.70
CA ILE A 48 -11.49 -9.79 -3.64
C ILE A 48 -12.88 -9.43 -4.14
N ASP A 49 -13.02 -8.34 -4.89
CA ASP A 49 -14.34 -7.94 -5.36
C ASP A 49 -14.89 -8.94 -6.39
N ASN A 50 -14.04 -9.49 -7.28
CA ASN A 50 -14.46 -10.54 -8.21
C ASN A 50 -14.81 -11.86 -7.51
N LEU A 51 -14.08 -12.24 -6.46
CA LEU A 51 -14.33 -13.48 -5.71
C LEU A 51 -15.75 -13.50 -5.10
N LYS A 52 -16.36 -12.35 -4.82
CA LYS A 52 -17.75 -12.29 -4.33
C LYS A 52 -18.76 -12.75 -5.36
N ASP A 53 -18.44 -12.61 -6.64
CA ASP A 53 -19.33 -12.94 -7.75
C ASP A 53 -19.08 -14.36 -8.31
N TYR A 54 -18.07 -15.08 -7.79
CA TYR A 54 -17.73 -16.42 -8.23
C TYR A 54 -18.61 -17.49 -7.57
N PHE A 55 -19.63 -17.92 -8.31
CA PHE A 55 -20.59 -18.95 -7.89
C PHE A 55 -19.98 -20.35 -7.68
N TYR A 56 -18.79 -20.61 -8.23
CA TYR A 56 -18.11 -21.91 -8.17
C TYR A 56 -17.16 -22.06 -6.98
N LEU A 57 -17.02 -21.01 -6.15
CA LEU A 57 -16.27 -21.12 -4.91
C LEU A 57 -17.08 -21.95 -3.91
N THR A 58 -16.42 -22.90 -3.25
CA THR A 58 -17.06 -23.71 -2.21
C THR A 58 -17.57 -22.83 -1.08
N GLU A 59 -18.67 -23.25 -0.43
CA GLU A 59 -19.24 -22.53 0.72
C GLU A 59 -18.18 -22.26 1.79
N ASP A 60 -17.27 -23.21 2.04
CA ASP A 60 -16.14 -23.02 2.97
C ASP A 60 -15.20 -21.87 2.58
N LEU A 61 -14.92 -21.70 1.29
CA LEU A 61 -14.06 -20.62 0.81
C LEU A 61 -14.80 -19.28 0.86
N GLN A 62 -16.09 -19.28 0.48
CA GLN A 62 -16.96 -18.12 0.61
C GLN A 62 -17.09 -17.70 2.07
N LEU A 63 -17.20 -18.64 3.02
CA LEU A 63 -17.24 -18.38 4.46
C LEU A 63 -15.90 -17.84 4.99
N LYS A 64 -14.75 -18.35 4.53
CA LYS A 64 -13.43 -17.76 4.87
C LYS A 64 -13.26 -16.32 4.35
N ILE A 65 -13.92 -16.03 3.23
CA ILE A 65 -14.01 -14.69 2.65
C ILE A 65 -15.04 -13.83 3.39
N ALA A 66 -16.15 -14.41 3.87
CA ALA A 66 -17.36 -13.75 4.36
C ALA A 66 -17.50 -13.63 5.90
N ASP A 67 -16.77 -14.40 6.69
CA ASP A 67 -16.95 -14.46 8.14
C ASP A 67 -15.69 -14.06 8.92
N ALA A 68 -15.84 -13.07 9.81
CA ALA A 68 -14.77 -12.51 10.63
C ALA A 68 -14.48 -13.36 11.89
N ASN A 69 -15.35 -14.31 12.24
CA ASN A 69 -15.32 -14.94 13.57
C ASN A 69 -14.74 -16.37 13.59
N LYS A 70 -14.31 -16.93 12.44
CA LYS A 70 -13.92 -18.34 12.33
C LYS A 70 -12.45 -18.60 11.95
N ASP A 71 -11.68 -17.60 11.51
CA ASP A 71 -10.29 -17.79 11.10
C ASP A 71 -9.44 -16.55 11.46
N GLU A 72 -8.31 -16.74 12.14
CA GLU A 72 -7.36 -15.68 12.49
C GLU A 72 -6.79 -14.95 11.26
N ASN A 73 -6.77 -15.64 10.12
CA ASN A 73 -6.37 -15.12 8.81
C ASN A 73 -7.56 -14.70 7.93
N GLY A 74 -8.78 -14.73 8.48
CA GLY A 74 -10.01 -14.37 7.78
C GLY A 74 -9.97 -12.96 7.19
N MET A 75 -10.46 -12.84 5.96
CA MET A 75 -10.39 -11.61 5.17
C MET A 75 -11.25 -10.47 5.76
N LEU A 76 -12.32 -10.80 6.49
CA LEU A 76 -13.24 -9.84 7.11
C LEU A 76 -13.01 -9.57 8.59
N VAL A 77 -12.01 -10.21 9.23
CA VAL A 77 -11.46 -9.73 10.52
C VAL A 77 -10.94 -8.28 10.37
N CYS A 78 -10.64 -7.88 9.14
CA CYS A 78 -10.25 -6.52 8.79
C CYS A 78 -11.29 -5.88 7.88
N SER A 79 -11.55 -4.59 8.09
CA SER A 79 -12.34 -3.81 7.13
C SER A 79 -11.73 -3.96 5.72
N SER A 80 -12.55 -3.88 4.67
CA SER A 80 -12.08 -3.93 3.27
C SER A 80 -10.95 -2.95 2.97
N GLN A 81 -10.89 -1.87 3.75
CA GLN A 81 -9.82 -0.89 3.75
C GLN A 81 -8.51 -1.44 4.35
N ASN A 82 -8.54 -2.23 5.42
CA ASN A 82 -7.37 -2.70 6.16
C ASN A 82 -6.74 -4.00 5.62
N ILE A 83 -7.42 -4.73 4.74
CA ILE A 83 -6.88 -5.95 4.10
C ILE A 83 -5.58 -5.66 3.35
N GLY A 84 -5.54 -4.55 2.59
CA GLY A 84 -4.34 -4.15 1.87
C GLY A 84 -3.14 -3.96 2.80
N TYR A 85 -3.36 -3.40 4.00
CA TYR A 85 -2.31 -3.26 5.00
C TYR A 85 -1.82 -4.61 5.55
N LYS A 86 -2.71 -5.56 5.87
CA LYS A 86 -2.32 -6.91 6.31
C LYS A 86 -1.45 -7.63 5.27
N VAL A 87 -1.86 -7.58 4.00
CA VAL A 87 -1.12 -8.18 2.88
C VAL A 87 0.27 -7.54 2.71
N LEU A 88 0.35 -6.22 2.87
CA LEU A 88 1.64 -5.52 2.80
C LEU A 88 2.52 -5.84 4.01
N SER A 89 1.94 -5.82 5.20
CA SER A 89 2.65 -6.08 6.45
C SER A 89 3.08 -7.55 6.59
N SER A 90 2.45 -8.49 5.91
CA SER A 90 2.92 -9.89 5.91
C SER A 90 4.09 -10.09 4.95
N LYS A 91 4.06 -9.46 3.76
CA LYS A 91 5.08 -9.65 2.73
C LYS A 91 6.32 -8.77 2.85
N PHE A 92 6.17 -7.54 3.35
CA PHE A 92 7.23 -6.52 3.29
C PHE A 92 7.68 -6.03 4.67
N LYS A 93 7.29 -6.74 5.74
CA LYS A 93 7.69 -6.39 7.12
C LYS A 93 9.21 -6.30 7.21
N GLY A 94 9.71 -5.17 7.72
CA GLY A 94 11.16 -4.95 7.90
C GLY A 94 11.87 -4.32 6.70
N GLU A 95 11.30 -4.34 5.49
CA GLU A 95 11.90 -3.67 4.32
C GLU A 95 11.67 -2.15 4.35
N ILE A 96 10.43 -1.74 4.62
CA ILE A 96 10.04 -0.33 4.67
C ILE A 96 9.23 0.02 5.93
N PRO A 97 9.29 1.28 6.39
CA PRO A 97 8.50 1.75 7.53
C PRO A 97 7.00 1.51 7.37
N ALA A 98 6.34 1.08 8.46
CA ALA A 98 4.90 0.78 8.46
C ALA A 98 4.01 1.98 8.11
N ALA A 99 4.48 3.20 8.40
CA ALA A 99 3.80 4.44 8.01
C ALA A 99 3.62 4.55 6.48
N ILE A 100 4.58 4.04 5.71
CA ILE A 100 4.51 4.03 4.24
C ILE A 100 3.44 3.04 3.78
N PHE A 101 3.35 1.83 4.38
CA PHE A 101 2.29 0.86 4.03
C PHE A 101 0.89 1.44 4.24
N SER A 102 0.68 2.10 5.37
CA SER A 102 -0.61 2.72 5.68
C SER A 102 -0.97 3.82 4.67
N ALA A 103 0.00 4.65 4.30
CA ALA A 103 -0.18 5.70 3.30
C ALA A 103 -0.46 5.13 1.90
N VAL A 104 0.31 4.12 1.45
CA VAL A 104 0.08 3.40 0.19
C VAL A 104 -1.33 2.83 0.15
N ASN A 105 -1.72 2.09 1.19
CA ASN A 105 -3.02 1.44 1.23
C ASN A 105 -4.18 2.45 1.15
N THR A 106 -4.07 3.57 1.86
CA THR A 106 -5.07 4.65 1.81
C THR A 106 -5.20 5.23 0.40
N ILE A 107 -4.07 5.54 -0.25
CA ILE A 107 -4.05 6.13 -1.59
C ILE A 107 -4.60 5.15 -2.62
N VAL A 108 -4.12 3.91 -2.62
CA VAL A 108 -4.55 2.88 -3.57
C VAL A 108 -6.03 2.57 -3.37
N HIS A 109 -6.51 2.49 -2.13
CA HIS A 109 -7.92 2.28 -1.83
C HIS A 109 -8.81 3.39 -2.42
N LYS A 110 -8.39 4.65 -2.26
CA LYS A 110 -9.13 5.80 -2.79
C LYS A 110 -9.24 5.74 -4.32
N TYR A 111 -8.12 5.50 -5.01
CA TYR A 111 -8.13 5.40 -6.48
C TYR A 111 -8.93 4.19 -6.95
N TYR A 112 -8.74 3.03 -6.33
CA TYR A 112 -9.47 1.82 -6.66
C TYR A 112 -10.99 2.03 -6.51
N ASN A 113 -11.47 2.59 -5.39
CA ASN A 113 -12.90 2.82 -5.18
C ASN A 113 -13.50 3.81 -6.17
N LYS A 114 -12.73 4.80 -6.62
CA LYS A 114 -13.16 5.74 -7.67
C LYS A 114 -13.28 5.04 -9.02
N GLU A 115 -12.40 4.08 -9.29
CA GLU A 115 -12.25 3.46 -10.61
C GLU A 115 -12.98 2.12 -10.75
N LYS A 116 -13.36 1.47 -9.64
CA LYS A 116 -13.87 0.09 -9.62
C LYS A 116 -15.04 -0.15 -10.57
N LYS A 117 -15.98 0.80 -10.67
CA LYS A 117 -17.14 0.68 -11.56
C LYS A 117 -16.69 0.50 -13.02
N PHE A 118 -15.74 1.31 -13.47
CA PHE A 118 -15.20 1.25 -14.82
C PHE A 118 -14.44 -0.04 -15.11
N TYR A 119 -13.86 -0.67 -14.07
CA TYR A 119 -13.21 -1.98 -14.22
C TYR A 119 -14.23 -3.08 -14.53
N PHE A 120 -15.36 -3.09 -13.80
CA PHE A 120 -16.41 -4.10 -14.01
C PHE A 120 -17.20 -3.89 -15.31
N TYR A 121 -17.36 -2.65 -15.77
CA TYR A 121 -17.93 -2.36 -17.10
C TYR A 121 -16.96 -2.56 -18.26
N GLY A 122 -15.68 -2.87 -17.99
CA GLY A 122 -14.65 -3.06 -19.03
C GLY A 122 -14.18 -1.76 -19.69
N GLU A 123 -14.57 -0.59 -19.18
CA GLU A 123 -14.20 0.72 -19.75
C GLU A 123 -12.76 1.12 -19.43
N ARG A 124 -12.16 0.53 -18.37
CA ARG A 124 -10.80 0.82 -17.95
C ARG A 124 -10.08 -0.44 -17.47
N SER A 125 -8.78 -0.51 -17.74
CA SER A 125 -7.90 -1.53 -17.17
C SER A 125 -7.49 -1.19 -15.73
N LEU A 126 -7.18 -2.22 -14.94
CA LEU A 126 -6.68 -2.03 -13.57
C LEU A 126 -5.43 -1.12 -13.57
N ARG A 127 -5.46 -0.08 -12.74
CA ARG A 127 -4.36 0.88 -12.63
C ARG A 127 -3.04 0.20 -12.30
N ASN A 128 -2.04 0.43 -13.16
CA ASN A 128 -0.67 -0.01 -12.95
C ASN A 128 0.21 1.16 -12.47
N TYR A 129 0.88 0.97 -11.33
CA TYR A 129 1.80 1.93 -10.75
C TYR A 129 3.22 1.71 -11.31
N ARG A 130 3.79 2.77 -11.90
CA ARG A 130 5.12 2.75 -12.54
C ARG A 130 6.22 3.20 -11.58
N LYS A 131 7.50 2.96 -11.94
CA LYS A 131 8.69 3.28 -11.13
C LYS A 131 8.86 4.75 -10.70
N ASN A 132 8.09 5.68 -11.27
CA ASN A 132 8.19 7.12 -11.00
C ASN A 132 7.14 7.64 -9.99
N ILE A 133 6.48 6.76 -9.23
CA ILE A 133 5.57 7.22 -8.18
C ILE A 133 6.34 7.78 -6.98
N PRO A 134 5.85 8.85 -6.34
CA PRO A 134 6.43 9.35 -5.10
C PRO A 134 6.18 8.34 -3.96
N ILE A 135 7.08 8.31 -2.99
CA ILE A 135 6.88 7.56 -1.75
C ILE A 135 5.79 8.28 -0.95
N PRO A 136 4.64 7.62 -0.67
CA PRO A 136 3.59 8.26 0.07
C PRO A 136 3.92 8.28 1.56
N LEU A 137 3.77 9.45 2.16
CA LEU A 137 4.00 9.68 3.58
C LEU A 137 2.74 10.32 4.17
N SER A 138 2.25 9.76 5.26
CA SER A 138 1.17 10.38 6.03
C SER A 138 1.80 11.42 6.96
N ILE A 139 1.40 12.68 6.84
CA ILE A 139 1.92 13.80 7.67
C ILE A 139 1.21 13.82 9.04
N MET A 140 0.61 12.70 9.47
CA MET A 140 -0.09 12.61 10.74
C MET A 140 0.91 12.56 11.90
N GLY A 141 1.34 13.75 12.38
CA GLY A 141 2.09 14.03 13.61
C GLY A 141 3.51 13.42 13.71
N ASN A 142 4.52 14.23 14.07
CA ASN A 142 5.92 13.92 14.50
C ASN A 142 6.70 12.76 13.80
N SER A 143 6.18 12.19 12.71
CA SER A 143 6.68 10.97 12.08
C SER A 143 7.73 11.27 11.01
N PHE A 144 7.68 12.47 10.41
CA PHE A 144 8.75 12.97 9.53
C PHE A 144 10.06 13.17 10.31
N GLN A 145 9.98 13.67 11.56
CA GLN A 145 11.17 13.82 12.42
C GLN A 145 11.74 12.47 12.86
N LYS A 146 10.92 11.43 13.07
CA LYS A 146 11.41 10.11 13.51
C LYS A 146 12.19 9.39 12.41
N ILE A 147 11.79 9.49 11.14
CA ILE A 147 12.52 8.86 10.03
C ILE A 147 13.95 9.42 9.89
N CYS A 148 14.15 10.72 10.12
CA CYS A 148 15.48 11.32 10.13
C CYS A 148 16.27 11.12 11.43
N LYS A 149 15.62 10.80 12.56
CA LYS A 149 16.27 10.68 13.87
C LYS A 149 16.71 9.26 14.26
N THR A 150 16.26 8.20 13.58
CA THR A 150 16.64 6.81 13.90
C THR A 150 17.92 6.34 13.18
N THR A 151 18.82 7.25 12.81
CA THR A 151 20.11 6.87 12.17
C THR A 151 21.23 7.83 12.57
N ILE A 152 21.27 8.22 13.85
CA ILE A 152 22.48 8.71 14.53
C ILE A 152 22.60 7.90 15.82
#